data_AF-W0GV87-F1
#
_entry.id   AF-W0GV87-F1
#
_cell.length_a   1.000
_cell.length_b   1.000
_cell.length_c   1.000
_cell.angle_alpha   90.00
_cell.angle_beta   90.00
_cell.angle_gamma   90.00
#
_symmetry.space_group_name_H-M   'P 1'
#
loop_
_entity.id
_entity.type
_entity.pdbx_description
1 polymer ?
#
loop_
_entity_poly.entity_id
_entity_poly.type
_entity_poly.pdbx_seq_one_letter_code
_entity_poly.pdbx_strand_id
1 'polypeptide(L)' 'MALILDHVRQPPLLEGIQDWPRSCSREEWFRINRAIVAGVIADMAEDLDDADLSLVEEHFISAGLL' A
#
# COMPACT_ATOMS: atom_id res chain seq x y z
N MET A 1 -21.80 -22.57 1.75
CA MET A 1 -20.92 -21.87 0.80
C MET A 1 -20.09 -20.90 1.60
N ALA A 2 -18.88 -21.31 1.99
CA ALA A 2 -17.98 -20.50 2.80
C ALA A 2 -17.31 -19.47 1.90
N LEU A 3 -17.45 -18.19 2.24
CA LEU A 3 -16.79 -17.08 1.57
C LEU A 3 -15.29 -17.22 1.84
N ILE A 4 -14.48 -17.36 0.78
CA ILE A 4 -13.01 -17.53 0.82
C ILE A 4 -12.31 -16.36 1.55
N LEU A 5 -13.04 -15.30 1.87
CA LEU A 5 -12.57 -14.10 2.55
C LEU A 5 -12.78 -14.10 4.07
N ASP A 6 -13.54 -15.05 4.64
CA ASP A 6 -13.75 -15.13 6.11
C ASP A 6 -12.48 -15.53 6.89
N HIS A 7 -11.41 -15.91 6.18
CA HIS A 7 -10.13 -16.32 6.77
C HIS A 7 -9.00 -15.33 6.48
N VAL A 8 -9.28 -14.32 5.65
CA VAL A 8 -8.37 -13.19 5.47
C VAL A 8 -8.60 -12.30 6.66
N ARG A 9 -7.77 -12.46 7.68
CA ARG A 9 -7.60 -11.50 8.76
C ARG A 9 -7.51 -10.14 8.08
N GLN A 10 -8.49 -9.25 8.29
CA GLN A 10 -8.40 -7.89 7.76
C GLN A 10 -7.00 -7.40 8.13
N PRO A 11 -6.18 -6.93 7.17
CA PRO A 11 -4.93 -6.29 7.53
C PRO A 11 -5.33 -5.23 8.54
N PRO A 12 -4.69 -5.16 9.72
CA PRO A 12 -4.99 -4.07 10.62
C PRO A 12 -4.81 -2.81 9.78
N LEU A 13 -5.90 -2.06 9.56
CA LEU A 13 -5.79 -0.61 9.47
C LEU A 13 -4.76 -0.27 10.53
N LEU A 14 -3.71 0.45 10.17
CA LEU A 14 -2.50 0.71 10.95
C LEU A 14 -2.79 1.38 12.32
N GLU A 15 -3.61 0.77 13.15
CA GLU A 15 -3.94 1.02 14.54
C GLU A 15 -2.75 0.48 15.34
N GLY A 16 -1.61 1.14 15.17
CA GLY A 16 -0.35 0.72 15.76
C GLY A 16 0.86 1.46 15.19
N ILE A 17 0.81 1.88 13.92
CA ILE A 17 1.82 2.79 13.36
C ILE A 17 1.31 4.22 13.53
N GLN A 18 1.27 4.69 14.77
CA GLN A 18 1.29 6.12 15.08
C GLN A 18 2.72 6.66 15.17
N ASP A 19 3.72 5.89 14.74
CA ASP A 19 5.13 6.28 14.72
C ASP A 19 5.57 6.51 13.26
N TRP A 20 5.39 7.75 12.79
CA TRP A 20 6.25 8.29 11.73
C TRP A 20 7.51 8.89 12.40
N PRO A 21 8.63 9.06 11.67
CA PRO A 21 9.83 9.66 12.24
C PRO A 21 9.51 11.01 12.90
N ARG A 22 9.97 11.22 14.14
CA ARG A 22 9.81 12.53 14.82
C ARG A 22 10.44 13.69 14.03
N SER A 23 11.31 13.38 13.08
CA SER A 23 11.97 14.33 12.19
C SER A 23 11.08 14.86 11.06
N CYS A 24 9.86 14.34 10.87
CA CYS A 24 8.93 14.82 9.86
C CYS A 24 7.50 14.93 10.41
N SER A 25 6.69 15.78 9.77
CA SER A 25 5.25 15.81 10.06
C SER A 25 4.58 14.55 9.50
N ARG A 26 3.41 14.20 10.05
CA ARG A 26 2.58 13.11 9.50
C ARG A 26 2.29 13.32 8.02
N GLU A 27 1.93 14.54 7.64
CA GLU A 27 1.65 14.92 6.24
C GLU A 27 2.87 14.72 5.34
N GLU A 28 4.05 15.13 5.81
CA GLU A 28 5.31 14.96 5.09
C GLU A 28 5.69 13.48 4.95
N TRP A 29 5.48 12.68 6.00
CA TRP A 29 5.64 11.23 5.96
C TRP A 29 4.74 10.56 4.91
N PHE A 30 3.45 10.90 4.89
CA PHE A 30 2.50 10.36 3.91
C PHE A 30 2.86 10.79 2.48
N ARG A 31 3.25 12.06 2.29
CA ARG A 31 3.69 12.57 0.99
C ARG A 31 4.91 11.81 0.47
N ILE A 32 5.91 11.60 1.32
CA ILE A 32 7.13 10.87 0.95
C ILE A 32 6.81 9.41 0.61
N ASN A 33 6.00 8.73 1.43
CA ASN A 33 5.63 7.34 1.17
C ASN A 33 4.87 7.18 -0.15
N ARG A 34 3.88 8.04 -0.42
CA ARG A 34 3.16 8.00 -1.69
C ARG A 34 4.07 8.23 -2.90
N ALA A 35 5.03 9.15 -2.78
CA ALA A 35 5.99 9.40 -3.86
C ALA A 35 6.90 8.19 -4.11
N ILE A 36 7.36 7.52 -3.05
CA ILE A 36 8.17 6.29 -3.17
C ILE A 36 7.35 5.16 -3.79
N VAL A 37 6.12 4.93 -3.29
CA VAL A 37 5.24 3.87 -3.79
C VAL A 37 4.88 4.11 -5.26
N ALA A 38 4.55 5.34 -5.65
CA ALA A 38 4.30 5.67 -7.05
C ALA A 38 5.52 5.42 -7.94
N GLY A 39 6.73 5.72 -7.46
CA GLY A 39 7.97 5.38 -8.16
C GLY A 39 8.17 3.88 -8.34
N VAL A 40 7.95 3.10 -7.28
CA VAL A 40 8.05 1.63 -7.33
C VAL A 40 7.03 1.04 -8.31
N ILE A 41 5.78 1.52 -8.30
CA ILE A 41 4.74 1.06 -9.24
C ILE A 41 5.12 1.42 -10.68
N ALA A 42 5.66 2.63 -10.91
CA ALA A 42 6.13 3.04 -12.23
C ALA A 42 7.28 2.17 -12.73
N ASP A 43 8.24 1.84 -11.87
CA ASP A 43 9.34 0.92 -12.22
C ASP A 43 8.81 -0.48 -12.54
N MET A 44 7.83 -0.99 -11.78
CA MET A 44 7.20 -2.29 -12.02
C MET A 44 6.37 -2.31 -13.32
N ALA A 45 5.78 -1.19 -13.72
CA ALA A 45 4.99 -1.06 -14.94
C ALA A 45 5.83 -1.25 -16.22
N GLU A 46 7.17 -1.19 -16.15
CA GLU A 46 8.04 -1.53 -17.28
C GLU A 46 8.10 -3.04 -17.56
N ASP A 47 7.89 -3.87 -16.52
CA ASP A 47 8.06 -5.33 -16.58
C ASP A 47 6.75 -6.12 -16.48
N LEU A 48 5.69 -5.50 -15.95
CA LEU A 48 4.39 -6.15 -15.72
C LEU A 48 3.38 -5.86 -16.82
N ASP A 49 2.47 -6.81 -17.03
CA ASP A 49 1.26 -6.56 -17.81
C ASP A 49 0.19 -5.83 -16.98
N ASP A 50 -0.85 -5.33 -17.65
CA ASP A 50 -1.90 -4.53 -17.03
C ASP A 50 -2.64 -5.28 -15.89
N ALA A 51 -2.72 -6.61 -15.96
CA ALA A 51 -3.40 -7.41 -14.94
C ALA A 51 -2.56 -7.54 -13.67
N ASP A 52 -1.27 -7.83 -13.83
CA ASP A 52 -0.33 -7.91 -12.72
C ASP A 52 -0.11 -6.53 -12.08
N LEU A 53 -0.06 -5.46 -12.88
CA LEU A 53 0.05 -4.09 -12.37
C LEU A 53 -1.18 -3.69 -11.55
N SER A 54 -2.38 -4.04 -12.03
CA SER A 54 -3.63 -3.78 -11.29
C SER A 54 -3.67 -4.52 -9.95
N LEU A 55 -3.14 -5.74 -9.88
CA LEU A 55 -3.04 -6.51 -8.64
C LEU A 55 -2.06 -5.85 -7.65
N VAL A 56 -0.94 -5.34 -8.15
CA VAL A 56 0.04 -4.59 -7.35
C VAL A 56 -0.60 -3.35 -6.73
N GLU A 57 -1.32 -2.55 -7.53
CA GLU A 57 -2.05 -1.38 -7.03
C GLU A 57 -3.08 -1.75 -5.95
N GLU A 58 -3.86 -2.82 -6.15
CA GLU A 58 -4.83 -3.30 -5.17
C GLU A 58 -4.15 -3.70 -3.84
N HIS A 59 -3.00 -4.37 -3.90
CA HIS A 59 -2.23 -4.71 -2.71
C HIS A 59 -1.73 -3.47 -1.95
N PHE A 60 -1.26 -2.44 -2.64
CA PHE A 60 -0.83 -1.19 -2.02
C PHE A 60 -2.01 -0.41 -1.41
N ILE A 61 -3.18 -0.39 -2.07
CA ILE A 61 -4.42 0.20 -1.51
C ILE A 61 -4.85 -0.57 -0.26
N SER A 62 -4.86 -1.90 -0.30
CA SER A 62 -5.22 -2.76 0.84
C SER A 62 -4.28 -2.54 2.05
N ALA A 63 -3.01 -2.24 1.78
CA ALA A 63 -2.02 -1.89 2.79
C ALA A 63 -2.12 -0.44 3.29
N GLY A 64 -3.00 0.40 2.71
CA GLY A 64 -3.16 1.81 3.06
C GLY A 64 -2.01 2.71 2.58
N LEU A 65 -1.32 2.30 1.52
CA LEU A 65 -0.15 2.98 0.95
C LEU A 65 -0.49 3.82 -0.29
N LEU A 66 -1.65 3.57 -0.90
CA LEU A 66 -2.30 4.36 -1.95
C LEU A 66 -3.65 4.88 -1.44
#